data_AF-A0A423SSI6-F1
#
_entry.id   AF-A0A423SSI6-F1
#
_cell.length_a   1.000
_cell.length_b   1.000
_cell.length_c   1.000
_cell.angle_alpha   90.00
_cell.angle_beta   90.00
_cell.angle_gamma   90.00
#
_symmetry.space_group_name_H-M   'P 1'
#
loop_
_entity.id
_entity.type
_entity.pdbx_description
1 polymer ?
#
loop_
_entity_poly.entity_id
_entity_poly.type
_entity_poly.pdbx_seq_one_letter_code
_entity_poly.pdbx_strand_id
1 'polypeptide(L)'
;MAENKNQVSLPQSPNTDMTEVILPETPRENFVLLKNMLISPDNEVFDQLRLHLQEKICDGNGETLFDVGVGADDSVSGLAEEEYEASVATLKSLADTLDADCVLLREKKNKTGTQGQYLVRKKADAEDFMEVRVAVVGNVDAGKSTLLGVLTHGELDNGRGTARMKLFRHKHEMETGRTSSVGNDILGFDSQGKVVNKPDHGHLDWVKICEASSKVITFIDLAGHERYLKTTVFGMTGHLPDFTMLMVSRVGEAEGKRK
;
A
#
# COMPACT_ATOMS: atom_id res chain seq x y z
N MET A 1 -55.14 -47.56 13.17
CA MET A 1 -54.26 -48.71 13.48
C MET A 1 -53.09 -48.59 12.51
N ALA A 2 -52.06 -47.79 12.79
CA ALA A 2 -51.05 -47.88 13.85
C ALA A 2 -50.20 -49.15 13.70
N GLU A 3 -49.06 -49.04 13.02
CA GLU A 3 -47.94 -49.97 13.18
C GLU A 3 -46.73 -49.18 13.66
N ASN A 4 -46.29 -49.59 14.84
CA ASN A 4 -45.23 -49.02 15.66
C ASN A 4 -43.99 -49.91 15.45
N LYS A 5 -42.83 -49.33 15.10
CA LYS A 5 -41.55 -50.03 15.14
C LYS A 5 -40.61 -49.30 16.10
N ASN A 6 -40.49 -49.88 17.29
CA ASN A 6 -39.42 -49.61 18.25
C ASN A 6 -38.05 -49.90 17.61
N GLN A 7 -37.13 -48.93 17.68
CA GLN A 7 -35.69 -49.19 17.60
C GLN A 7 -35.00 -48.64 18.85
N VAL A 8 -34.07 -49.46 19.32
CA VAL A 8 -33.36 -49.42 20.59
C VAL A 8 -32.29 -48.33 20.58
N SER A 9 -32.15 -47.63 21.71
CA SER A 9 -31.16 -46.60 22.00
C SER A 9 -29.83 -47.17 22.51
N LEU A 10 -28.72 -46.54 22.13
CA LEU A 10 -27.38 -46.65 22.72
C LEU A 10 -26.73 -45.23 22.76
N PRO A 11 -25.79 -44.97 23.69
CA PRO A 11 -25.67 -43.68 24.36
C PRO A 11 -24.85 -42.62 23.60
N GLN A 12 -25.26 -41.36 23.77
CA GLN A 12 -24.55 -40.17 23.31
C GLN A 12 -23.28 -39.94 24.14
N SER A 13 -22.16 -39.69 23.47
CA SER A 13 -20.95 -39.11 24.07
C SER A 13 -20.93 -37.59 23.82
N PRO A 14 -20.32 -36.79 24.71
CA PRO A 14 -20.53 -35.35 24.74
C PRO A 14 -19.69 -34.60 23.70
N ASN A 15 -20.33 -33.58 23.12
CA ASN A 15 -19.81 -32.62 22.16
C ASN A 15 -18.42 -32.08 22.53
N THR A 16 -17.51 -32.11 21.56
CA THR A 16 -16.36 -31.19 21.51
C THR A 16 -16.51 -30.40 20.22
N ASP A 17 -17.04 -29.18 20.32
CA ASP A 17 -17.10 -28.24 19.19
C ASP A 17 -15.67 -27.78 18.85
N MET A 18 -15.02 -28.54 17.98
CA MET A 18 -13.88 -28.06 17.20
C MET A 18 -14.44 -27.01 16.23
N THR A 19 -14.24 -25.73 16.53
CA THR A 19 -14.54 -24.66 15.58
C THR A 19 -13.50 -24.74 14.46
N GLU A 20 -13.84 -25.47 13.40
CA GLU A 20 -13.12 -25.40 12.12
C GLU A 20 -13.16 -23.94 11.64
N VAL A 21 -11.98 -23.33 11.58
CA VAL A 21 -11.78 -22.00 11.01
C VAL A 21 -11.89 -22.13 9.49
N ILE A 22 -13.05 -21.74 8.96
CA ILE A 22 -13.31 -21.70 7.51
C ILE A 22 -12.64 -20.44 6.94
N LEU A 23 -11.67 -20.63 6.04
CA LEU A 23 -11.01 -19.56 5.30
C LEU A 23 -11.87 -19.15 4.07
N PRO A 24 -12.22 -17.87 3.86
CA PRO A 24 -12.96 -17.42 2.70
C PRO A 24 -12.05 -17.06 1.51
N GLU A 25 -12.59 -17.27 0.30
CA GLU A 25 -11.88 -17.31 -0.98
C GLU A 25 -11.73 -15.96 -1.72
N THR A 26 -11.72 -14.78 -1.05
CA THR A 26 -11.65 -13.49 -1.78
C THR A 26 -10.60 -12.47 -1.31
N PRO A 27 -10.00 -11.66 -2.23
CA PRO A 27 -8.77 -10.89 -1.96
C PRO A 27 -8.99 -9.56 -1.24
N ARG A 28 -10.22 -9.26 -0.77
CA ARG A 28 -10.57 -7.96 -0.19
C ARG A 28 -11.05 -7.99 1.26
N GLU A 29 -11.18 -9.17 1.84
CA GLU A 29 -11.36 -9.28 3.28
C GLU A 29 -9.96 -9.24 3.90
N ASN A 30 -9.53 -8.03 4.28
CA ASN A 30 -8.59 -7.88 5.39
C ASN A 30 -9.21 -8.70 6.52
N PHE A 31 -8.66 -9.89 6.74
CA PHE A 31 -9.15 -10.78 7.77
C PHE A 31 -9.05 -9.98 9.05
N VAL A 32 -10.22 -9.68 9.62
CA VAL A 32 -10.32 -9.18 10.97
C VAL A 32 -9.80 -10.33 11.80
N LEU A 33 -8.50 -10.29 12.08
CA LEU A 33 -7.97 -10.90 13.27
C LEU A 33 -8.90 -10.45 14.37
N LEU A 34 -9.66 -11.42 14.90
CA LEU A 34 -10.63 -11.16 15.95
C LEU A 34 -9.93 -10.22 16.92
N LYS A 35 -10.58 -9.10 17.20
CA LYS A 35 -10.08 -7.95 17.96
C LYS A 35 -9.17 -8.31 19.16
N ASN A 36 -9.37 -9.50 19.73
CA ASN A 36 -8.69 -10.02 20.91
C ASN A 36 -7.61 -11.09 20.67
N MET A 37 -7.41 -11.62 19.45
CA MET A 37 -6.42 -12.70 19.20
C MET A 37 -4.97 -12.26 19.40
N LEU A 38 -4.70 -10.95 19.36
CA LEU A 38 -3.38 -10.39 19.63
C LEU A 38 -3.15 -10.12 21.12
N ILE A 39 -4.20 -10.16 21.94
CA ILE A 39 -4.11 -9.97 23.38
C ILE A 39 -3.59 -11.28 23.98
N SER A 40 -2.28 -11.32 24.25
CA SER A 40 -1.59 -12.46 24.88
C SER A 40 -1.96 -13.84 24.28
N PRO A 41 -1.60 -14.13 23.01
CA PRO A 41 -1.89 -15.42 22.40
C PRO A 41 -1.09 -16.55 23.06
N ASP A 42 -1.70 -17.73 23.15
CA ASP A 42 -0.99 -18.99 23.47
C ASP A 42 -0.04 -19.38 22.32
N ASN A 43 0.92 -20.28 22.59
CA ASN A 43 1.94 -20.68 21.60
C ASN A 43 1.36 -21.16 20.26
N GLU A 44 0.29 -21.96 20.30
CA GLU A 44 -0.36 -22.46 19.06
C GLU A 44 -0.99 -21.31 18.26
N VAL A 45 -1.66 -20.38 18.93
CA VAL A 45 -2.26 -19.19 18.30
C VAL A 45 -1.17 -18.28 17.75
N PHE A 46 -0.07 -18.09 18.48
CA PHE A 46 1.07 -17.31 18.02
C PHE A 46 1.68 -17.89 16.74
N ASP A 47 1.86 -19.21 16.67
CA ASP A 47 2.37 -19.88 15.47
C ASP A 47 1.43 -19.74 14.27
N GLN A 48 0.10 -19.83 14.49
CA GLN A 48 -0.90 -19.59 13.45
C GLN A 48 -0.88 -18.14 12.96
N LEU A 49 -0.82 -17.16 13.87
CA LEU A 49 -0.71 -15.75 13.55
C LEU A 49 0.56 -15.44 12.75
N ARG A 50 1.68 -16.08 13.10
CA ARG A 50 2.95 -15.95 12.36
C ARG A 50 2.80 -16.47 10.94
N LEU A 51 2.27 -17.67 10.75
CA LEU A 51 2.07 -18.25 9.42
C LEU A 51 1.16 -17.38 8.56
N HIS A 52 0.08 -16.87 9.15
CA HIS A 52 -0.84 -15.97 8.46
C HIS A 52 -0.19 -14.64 8.08
N LEU A 53 0.54 -14.01 9.00
CA LEU A 53 1.27 -12.77 8.72
C LEU A 53 2.32 -12.99 7.62
N GLN A 54 3.02 -14.12 7.65
CA GLN A 54 3.99 -14.49 6.62
C GLN A 54 3.33 -14.65 5.25
N GLU A 55 2.20 -15.35 5.17
CA GLU A 55 1.42 -15.49 3.93
C GLU A 55 1.01 -14.12 3.38
N LYS A 56 0.49 -13.22 4.23
CA LYS A 56 0.10 -11.87 3.83
C LYS A 56 1.27 -11.01 3.36
N ILE A 57 2.43 -11.13 4.00
CA ILE A 57 3.64 -10.43 3.56
C ILE A 57 4.06 -10.96 2.17
N CYS A 58 4.03 -12.27 1.95
CA CYS A 58 4.36 -12.88 0.66
C CYS A 58 3.38 -12.43 -0.44
N ASP A 59 2.07 -12.48 -0.18
CA ASP A 59 1.02 -12.04 -1.11
C ASP A 59 1.14 -10.55 -1.45
N GLY A 60 1.56 -9.74 -0.49
CA GLY A 60 1.78 -8.31 -0.64
C GLY A 60 3.14 -7.92 -1.21
N ASN A 61 3.86 -8.86 -1.82
CA ASN A 61 5.21 -8.67 -2.38
C ASN A 61 6.24 -8.15 -1.36
N GLY A 62 6.18 -8.62 -0.12
CA GLY A 62 7.13 -8.28 0.94
C GLY A 62 6.64 -7.24 1.95
N GLU A 63 5.40 -6.77 1.85
CA GLU A 63 4.79 -5.89 2.85
C GLU A 63 3.30 -6.11 3.01
N THR A 64 2.75 -5.76 4.17
CA THR A 64 1.32 -5.78 4.41
C THR A 64 0.90 -4.70 5.39
N LEU A 65 -0.35 -4.24 5.27
CA LEU A 65 -0.98 -3.36 6.25
C LEU A 65 -1.72 -4.21 7.27
N PHE A 66 -1.51 -3.90 8.54
CA PHE A 66 -2.03 -4.68 9.64
C PHE A 66 -2.79 -3.75 10.59
N ASP A 67 -4.09 -3.99 10.70
CA ASP A 67 -4.98 -3.19 11.55
C ASP A 67 -5.11 -3.83 12.95
N VAL A 68 -4.79 -3.06 13.99
CA VAL A 68 -4.91 -3.45 15.40
C VAL A 68 -6.11 -2.75 16.02
N GLY A 69 -6.97 -3.55 16.67
CA GLY A 69 -8.17 -3.05 17.36
C GLY A 69 -9.35 -2.76 16.44
N VAL A 70 -9.29 -3.16 15.17
CA VAL A 70 -10.43 -3.12 14.24
C VAL A 70 -11.25 -4.41 14.44
N GLY A 71 -12.55 -4.26 14.68
CA GLY A 71 -13.49 -5.37 14.79
C GLY A 71 -14.06 -5.75 13.42
N ALA A 72 -14.70 -6.93 13.34
CA ALA A 72 -15.31 -7.42 12.10
C ALA A 72 -16.44 -6.51 11.62
N ASP A 73 -17.08 -5.83 12.58
CA ASP A 73 -18.09 -4.84 12.34
C ASP A 73 -17.58 -3.44 12.76
N ASP A 74 -17.89 -2.45 11.91
CA ASP A 74 -17.55 -1.03 12.09
C ASP A 74 -18.15 -0.41 13.38
N SER A 75 -19.01 -1.16 14.08
CA SER A 75 -19.76 -0.75 15.27
C SER A 75 -19.08 -1.01 16.62
N VAL A 76 -18.12 -1.94 16.72
CA VAL A 76 -17.43 -2.31 17.99
C VAL A 76 -15.91 -2.28 17.84
N SER A 77 -15.40 -1.21 17.26
CA SER A 77 -13.97 -1.03 16.99
C SER A 77 -13.28 -0.25 18.13
N GLY A 78 -12.04 -0.62 18.50
CA GLY A 78 -11.23 0.04 19.54
C GLY A 78 -10.94 -0.85 20.76
N LEU A 79 -9.66 -0.94 21.14
CA LEU A 79 -9.18 -1.68 22.31
C LEU A 79 -8.94 -0.75 23.50
N ALA A 80 -9.02 -1.26 24.73
CA ALA A 80 -8.53 -0.52 25.88
C ALA A 80 -7.02 -0.26 25.74
N GLU A 81 -6.48 0.76 26.41
CA GLU A 81 -5.07 1.17 26.23
C GLU A 81 -4.09 0.03 26.58
N GLU A 82 -4.37 -0.71 27.66
CA GLU A 82 -3.57 -1.87 28.08
C GLU A 82 -3.66 -3.03 27.06
N GLU A 83 -4.86 -3.34 26.56
CA GLU A 83 -5.09 -4.39 25.56
C GLU A 83 -4.47 -4.05 24.21
N TYR A 84 -4.51 -2.75 23.85
CA TYR A 84 -3.90 -2.23 22.64
C TYR A 84 -2.38 -2.37 22.70
N GLU A 85 -1.76 -1.97 23.82
CA GLU A 85 -0.31 -2.09 24.00
C GLU A 85 0.15 -3.55 23.99
N ALA A 86 -0.60 -4.45 24.63
CA ALA A 86 -0.35 -5.90 24.54
C ALA A 86 -0.43 -6.42 23.10
N SER A 87 -1.46 -6.01 22.35
CA SER A 87 -1.64 -6.42 20.94
C SER A 87 -0.50 -5.92 20.04
N VAL A 88 -0.02 -4.70 20.27
CA VAL A 88 1.10 -4.11 19.54
C VAL A 88 2.41 -4.81 19.88
N ALA A 89 2.63 -5.20 21.14
CA ALA A 89 3.79 -5.97 21.56
C ALA A 89 3.83 -7.36 20.89
N THR A 90 2.68 -8.04 20.80
CA THR A 90 2.53 -9.30 20.06
C THR A 90 2.87 -9.11 18.58
N LEU A 91 2.32 -8.08 17.93
CA LEU A 91 2.59 -7.79 16.52
C LEU A 91 4.07 -7.52 16.25
N LYS A 92 4.74 -6.75 17.11
CA LYS A 92 6.18 -6.51 17.00
C LYS A 92 6.98 -7.81 17.13
N SER A 93 6.63 -8.66 18.09
CA SER A 93 7.28 -9.97 18.28
C SER A 93 7.11 -10.89 17.07
N LEU A 94 5.92 -10.87 16.44
CA LEU A 94 5.66 -11.60 15.20
C LEU A 94 6.51 -11.06 14.04
N ALA A 95 6.56 -9.73 13.89
CA ALA A 95 7.36 -9.08 12.85
C ALA A 95 8.85 -9.39 13.01
N ASP A 96 9.39 -9.31 14.24
CA ASP A 96 10.79 -9.64 14.55
C ASP A 96 11.11 -11.09 14.20
N THR A 97 10.18 -12.03 14.46
CA THR A 97 10.35 -13.46 14.12
C THR A 97 10.41 -13.69 12.60
N LEU A 98 9.80 -12.81 11.81
CA LEU A 98 9.76 -12.87 10.34
C LEU A 98 10.82 -12.00 9.67
N ASP A 99 11.74 -11.42 10.46
CA ASP A 99 12.71 -10.41 10.03
C ASP A 99 12.07 -9.25 9.25
N ALA A 100 10.95 -8.75 9.78
CA ALA A 100 10.20 -7.63 9.25
C ALA A 100 10.22 -6.45 10.22
N ASP A 101 10.25 -5.23 9.68
CA ASP A 101 10.03 -4.01 10.44
C ASP A 101 8.53 -3.75 10.60
N CYS A 102 8.12 -3.25 11.77
CA CYS A 102 6.75 -2.88 12.08
C CYS A 102 6.66 -1.39 12.42
N VAL A 103 5.95 -0.63 11.59
CA VAL A 103 5.86 0.84 11.66
C VAL A 103 4.42 1.26 11.88
N LEU A 104 4.15 2.11 12.87
CA LEU A 104 2.84 2.73 13.05
C LEU A 104 2.60 3.77 11.96
N LEU A 105 1.58 3.56 11.11
CA LEU A 105 1.18 4.53 10.08
C LEU A 105 0.15 5.53 10.61
N ARG A 106 -0.84 5.03 11.36
CA ARG A 106 -1.95 5.83 11.85
C ARG A 106 -2.48 5.27 13.15
N GLU A 107 -2.77 6.15 14.08
CA GLU A 107 -3.51 5.84 15.31
C GLU A 107 -4.81 6.65 15.36
N LYS A 108 -5.89 6.02 15.84
CA LYS A 108 -7.19 6.66 16.03
C LYS A 108 -7.72 6.30 17.42
N LYS A 109 -7.95 7.33 18.26
CA LYS A 109 -8.61 7.18 19.55
C LYS A 109 -10.10 7.49 19.41
N ASN A 110 -10.94 6.49 19.67
CA ASN A 110 -12.39 6.61 19.69
C ASN A 110 -12.92 6.51 21.13
N LYS A 111 -14.21 6.81 21.34
CA LYS A 111 -14.88 6.62 22.64
C LYS A 111 -14.85 5.16 23.12
N THR A 112 -14.72 4.23 22.19
CA THR A 112 -14.72 2.77 22.39
C THR A 112 -13.32 2.17 22.55
N GLY A 113 -12.25 2.97 22.43
CA GLY A 113 -10.86 2.52 22.56
C GLY A 113 -9.94 3.03 21.46
N THR A 114 -8.70 2.53 21.46
CA THR A 114 -7.64 2.89 20.52
C THR A 114 -7.55 1.88 19.38
N GLN A 115 -7.27 2.37 18.18
CA GLN A 115 -7.03 1.60 16.96
C GLN A 115 -5.75 2.09 16.32
N GLY A 116 -5.02 1.21 15.65
CA GLY A 116 -3.88 1.63 14.84
C GLY A 116 -3.68 0.76 13.63
N GLN A 117 -3.17 1.37 12.57
CA GLN A 117 -2.76 0.70 11.36
C GLN A 117 -1.23 0.69 11.31
N TYR A 118 -0.67 -0.50 11.15
CA TYR A 118 0.75 -0.76 11.11
C TYR A 118 1.15 -1.23 9.71
N LEU A 119 2.30 -0.76 9.23
CA LEU A 119 2.98 -1.31 8.08
C LEU A 119 3.96 -2.37 8.59
N VAL A 120 3.75 -3.62 8.17
CA VAL A 120 4.73 -4.69 8.39
C VAL A 120 5.45 -4.93 7.06
N ARG A 121 6.76 -4.68 7.04
CA ARG A 121 7.57 -4.76 5.83
C ARG A 121 8.78 -5.66 6.08
N LYS A 122 8.97 -6.66 5.24
CA LYS A 122 10.16 -7.51 5.29
C LYS A 122 11.40 -6.64 5.08
N LYS A 123 12.45 -6.85 5.89
CA LYS A 123 13.73 -6.19 5.64
C LYS A 123 14.28 -6.72 4.32
N ALA A 124 14.58 -5.79 3.42
CA ALA A 124 15.21 -6.14 2.16
C ALA A 124 16.66 -6.55 2.41
N ASP A 125 17.15 -7.55 1.68
CA ASP A 125 18.58 -7.89 1.69
C ASP A 125 19.39 -6.68 1.19
N ALA A 126 20.64 -6.55 1.63
CA ALA A 126 21.46 -5.35 1.35
C ALA A 126 21.67 -5.04 -0.14
N GLU A 127 21.38 -5.98 -1.05
CA GLU A 127 21.51 -5.85 -2.50
C GLU A 127 20.17 -5.86 -3.25
N ASP A 128 19.04 -5.96 -2.56
CA ASP A 128 17.73 -6.05 -3.20
C ASP A 128 16.75 -5.01 -2.64
N PHE A 129 15.80 -4.58 -3.48
CA PHE A 129 14.74 -3.67 -3.10
C PHE A 129 13.44 -4.08 -3.77
N MET A 130 12.32 -3.85 -3.08
CA MET A 130 11.01 -4.06 -3.69
C MET A 130 10.74 -2.94 -4.70
N GLU A 131 10.61 -3.26 -5.99
CA GLU A 131 10.22 -2.30 -7.03
C GLU A 131 8.72 -2.37 -7.30
N VAL A 132 8.06 -1.21 -7.37
CA VAL A 132 6.69 -1.08 -7.90
C VAL A 132 6.68 -0.05 -9.02
N ARG A 133 6.19 -0.46 -10.19
CA ARG A 133 6.13 0.39 -11.39
C ARG A 133 4.74 0.97 -11.59
N VAL A 134 4.65 2.29 -11.60
CA VAL A 134 3.40 3.02 -11.73
C VAL A 134 3.42 3.86 -13.00
N ALA A 135 2.60 3.49 -13.98
CA ALA A 135 2.41 4.30 -15.18
C ALA A 135 1.46 5.47 -14.90
N VAL A 136 1.88 6.69 -15.25
CA VAL A 136 1.06 7.89 -15.06
C VAL A 136 0.44 8.29 -16.40
N VAL A 137 -0.89 8.18 -16.49
CA VAL A 137 -1.67 8.46 -17.70
C VAL A 137 -2.70 9.54 -17.44
N GLY A 138 -3.12 10.26 -18.48
CA GLY A 138 -4.07 11.35 -18.36
C GLY A 138 -3.92 12.38 -19.47
N ASN A 139 -4.93 13.22 -19.66
CA ASN A 139 -4.96 14.22 -20.73
C ASN A 139 -3.80 15.25 -20.62
N VAL A 140 -3.59 16.02 -21.68
CA VAL A 140 -2.77 17.24 -21.63
C VAL A 140 -3.27 18.14 -20.50
N ASP A 141 -2.33 18.77 -19.79
CA ASP A 141 -2.61 19.68 -18.67
C ASP A 141 -3.31 19.05 -17.43
N ALA A 142 -3.37 17.72 -17.34
CA ALA A 142 -3.80 17.02 -16.12
C ALA A 142 -2.78 17.09 -14.96
N GLY A 143 -1.65 17.76 -15.16
CA GLY A 143 -0.63 17.93 -14.12
C GLY A 143 0.25 16.71 -13.87
N LYS A 144 0.32 15.73 -14.79
CA LYS A 144 1.12 14.48 -14.66
C LYS A 144 2.55 14.72 -14.21
N SER A 145 3.34 15.35 -15.08
CA SER A 145 4.74 15.65 -14.83
C SER A 145 4.92 16.68 -13.70
N THR A 146 3.92 17.53 -13.45
CA THR A 146 3.97 18.46 -12.31
C THR A 146 3.87 17.70 -10.99
N LEU A 147 2.91 16.79 -10.84
CA LEU A 147 2.76 15.97 -9.64
C LEU A 147 3.99 15.08 -9.43
N LEU A 148 4.48 14.44 -10.50
CA LEU A 148 5.68 13.63 -10.42
C LEU A 148 6.89 14.44 -9.97
N GLY A 149 7.09 15.65 -10.51
CA GLY A 149 8.19 16.51 -10.11
C GLY A 149 8.13 16.89 -8.63
N VAL A 150 6.92 17.14 -8.10
CA VAL A 150 6.71 17.40 -6.67
C VAL A 150 7.01 16.16 -5.82
N LEU A 151 6.50 14.99 -6.22
CA LEU A 151 6.67 13.75 -5.47
C LEU A 151 8.13 13.29 -5.40
N THR A 152 8.85 13.38 -6.52
CA THR A 152 10.21 12.83 -6.62
C THR A 152 11.28 13.78 -6.07
N HIS A 153 11.07 15.09 -6.18
CA HIS A 153 12.04 16.11 -5.73
C HIS A 153 11.67 16.77 -4.39
N GLY A 154 10.46 16.55 -3.86
CA GLY A 154 10.02 17.11 -2.58
C GLY A 154 9.81 18.63 -2.58
N GLU A 155 9.81 19.28 -3.75
CA GLU A 155 9.61 20.72 -3.90
C GLU A 155 8.24 21.00 -4.50
N LEU A 156 7.49 21.90 -3.86
CA LEU A 156 6.19 22.33 -4.37
C LEU A 156 6.34 23.13 -5.67
N ASP A 157 5.43 22.89 -6.62
CA ASP A 157 5.41 23.66 -7.85
C ASP A 157 4.92 25.10 -7.59
N ASN A 158 5.57 26.08 -8.21
CA ASN A 158 5.20 27.49 -8.08
C ASN A 158 4.04 27.91 -9.02
N GLY A 159 3.34 26.95 -9.62
CA GLY A 159 2.27 27.17 -10.60
C GLY A 159 2.76 27.66 -11.98
N ARG A 160 4.07 27.78 -12.18
CA ARG A 160 4.70 28.08 -13.49
C ARG A 160 5.40 26.86 -14.08
N GLY A 161 5.24 25.67 -13.48
CA GLY A 161 5.78 24.41 -13.97
C GLY A 161 7.24 24.16 -13.59
N THR A 162 7.77 24.82 -12.56
CA THR A 162 9.10 24.54 -12.01
C THR A 162 9.33 23.06 -11.69
N ALA A 163 8.34 22.37 -11.15
CA ALA A 163 8.44 20.96 -10.81
C ALA A 163 8.59 20.07 -12.06
N ARG A 164 7.75 20.30 -13.09
CA ARG A 164 7.83 19.51 -14.34
C ARG A 164 9.07 19.80 -15.18
N MET A 165 9.64 21.01 -15.07
CA MET A 165 10.88 21.36 -15.79
C MET A 165 12.06 20.45 -15.40
N LYS A 166 12.07 19.92 -14.17
CA LYS A 166 13.09 18.97 -13.71
C LYS A 166 12.98 17.59 -14.38
N LEU A 167 11.81 17.27 -14.93
CA LEU A 167 11.53 15.99 -15.59
C LEU A 167 11.73 16.03 -17.11
N PHE A 168 11.75 17.23 -17.71
CA PHE A 168 11.89 17.36 -19.16
C PHE A 168 13.27 16.93 -19.63
N ARG A 169 13.29 16.07 -20.65
CA ARG A 169 14.51 15.46 -21.19
C ARG A 169 14.95 16.09 -22.51
N HIS A 170 14.02 16.74 -23.21
CA HIS A 170 14.29 17.32 -24.52
C HIS A 170 14.04 18.82 -24.56
N LYS A 171 14.82 19.52 -25.40
CA LYS A 171 14.71 20.98 -25.58
C LYS A 171 13.30 21.41 -25.97
N HIS A 172 12.64 20.68 -26.87
CA HIS A 172 11.28 21.01 -27.29
C HIS A 172 10.24 20.80 -26.18
N GLU A 173 10.50 19.94 -25.18
CA GLU A 173 9.63 19.80 -24.00
C GLU A 173 9.74 21.04 -23.11
N MET A 174 10.96 21.59 -22.96
CA MET A 174 11.21 22.85 -22.24
C MET A 174 10.58 24.05 -22.96
N GLU A 175 10.67 24.10 -24.30
CA GLU A 175 10.11 25.18 -25.11
C GLU A 175 8.58 25.15 -25.16
N THR A 176 7.98 23.96 -25.28
CA THR A 176 6.52 23.79 -25.41
C THR A 176 5.80 23.62 -24.07
N GLY A 177 6.53 23.28 -23.01
CA GLY A 177 5.97 22.92 -21.70
C GLY A 177 5.20 21.59 -21.71
N ARG A 178 5.45 20.70 -22.67
CA ARG A 178 4.71 19.44 -22.87
C ARG A 178 5.65 18.25 -22.89
N THR A 179 5.31 17.22 -22.14
CA THR A 179 5.96 15.91 -22.19
C THR A 179 5.66 15.21 -23.51
N SER A 180 6.72 14.77 -24.18
CA SER A 180 6.68 14.13 -25.51
C SER A 180 7.31 12.73 -25.52
N SER A 181 8.12 12.44 -24.50
CA SER A 181 8.88 11.21 -24.34
C SER A 181 8.36 10.39 -23.14
N VAL A 182 8.83 9.14 -23.02
CA VAL A 182 8.59 8.34 -21.82
C VAL A 182 9.63 8.73 -20.76
N GLY A 183 9.14 9.31 -19.66
CA GLY A 183 9.91 9.65 -18.47
C GLY A 183 9.96 8.47 -17.50
N ASN A 184 11.07 8.30 -16.80
CA ASN A 184 11.15 7.42 -15.64
C ASN A 184 11.74 8.25 -14.51
N ASP A 185 11.10 8.21 -13.36
CA ASP A 185 11.56 8.84 -12.13
C ASP A 185 11.27 7.92 -10.94
N ILE A 186 12.10 7.98 -9.91
CA ILE A 186 12.01 7.05 -8.78
C ILE A 186 11.71 7.77 -7.47
N LEU A 187 10.97 7.11 -6.58
CA LEU A 187 10.73 7.52 -5.21
C LEU A 187 11.07 6.36 -4.27
N GLY A 188 12.10 6.54 -3.47
CA GLY A 188 12.62 5.57 -2.53
C GLY A 188 12.05 5.73 -1.12
N PHE A 189 11.80 4.59 -0.47
CA PHE A 189 11.38 4.50 0.92
C PHE A 189 12.33 3.58 1.69
N ASP A 190 12.74 4.00 2.90
CA ASP A 190 13.45 3.14 3.83
C ASP A 190 12.51 2.04 4.41
N SER A 191 13.06 1.14 5.23
CA SER A 191 12.29 0.08 5.88
C SER A 191 11.22 0.62 6.84
N GLN A 192 11.42 1.86 7.32
CA GLN A 192 10.50 2.58 8.21
C GLN A 192 9.43 3.40 7.45
N GLY A 193 9.41 3.34 6.11
CA GLY A 193 8.45 4.05 5.27
C GLY A 193 8.75 5.55 5.07
N LYS A 194 9.94 6.04 5.42
CA LYS A 194 10.35 7.43 5.17
C LYS A 194 10.95 7.58 3.78
N VAL A 195 10.69 8.72 3.17
CA VAL A 195 11.24 9.06 1.84
C VAL A 195 12.74 9.33 1.94
N VAL A 196 13.53 8.68 1.08
CA VAL A 196 14.99 8.83 1.03
C VAL A 196 15.49 9.73 -0.10
N ASN A 197 14.58 10.20 -0.98
CA ASN A 197 14.87 11.15 -2.05
C ASN A 197 15.38 12.49 -1.50
N LYS A 198 16.69 12.58 -1.32
CA LYS A 198 17.38 13.80 -0.90
C LYS A 198 18.15 14.36 -2.10
N PRO A 199 17.68 15.46 -2.71
CA PRO A 199 18.41 16.08 -3.82
C PRO A 199 19.76 16.60 -3.33
N ASP A 200 20.83 16.23 -4.02
CA ASP A 200 22.18 16.72 -3.81
C ASP A 200 22.44 17.79 -4.88
N HIS A 201 22.62 19.05 -4.47
CA HIS A 201 22.77 20.20 -5.38
C HIS A 201 21.62 20.35 -6.42
N GLY A 202 20.41 19.94 -6.04
CA GLY A 202 19.22 20.01 -6.92
C GLY A 202 19.09 18.85 -7.89
N HIS A 203 19.98 17.86 -7.85
CA HIS A 203 19.90 16.64 -8.65
C HIS A 203 19.64 15.42 -7.76
N LEU A 204 18.80 14.50 -8.23
CA LEU A 204 18.57 13.21 -7.59
C LEU A 204 19.58 12.20 -8.13
N ASP A 205 20.27 11.51 -7.23
CA ASP A 205 21.15 10.40 -7.56
C ASP A 205 20.41 9.09 -7.34
N TRP A 206 20.10 8.40 -8.43
CA TRP A 206 19.30 7.18 -8.37
C TRP A 206 20.04 6.04 -7.66
N VAL A 207 21.37 6.00 -7.72
CA VAL A 207 22.16 4.96 -7.06
C VAL A 207 22.02 5.09 -5.54
N LYS A 208 22.22 6.31 -5.02
CA LYS A 208 22.05 6.59 -3.58
C LYS A 208 20.62 6.33 -3.10
N ILE A 209 19.63 6.63 -3.93
CA ILE A 209 18.22 6.35 -3.59
C ILE A 209 18.02 4.85 -3.48
N CYS A 210 18.46 4.05 -4.46
CA CYS A 210 18.32 2.60 -4.42
C CYS A 210 19.08 1.98 -3.22
N GLU A 211 20.32 2.41 -2.96
CA GLU A 211 21.13 1.92 -1.82
C GLU A 211 20.49 2.22 -0.46
N ALA A 212 19.76 3.33 -0.33
CA ALA A 212 19.09 3.73 0.89
C ALA A 212 17.63 3.22 0.99
N SER A 213 17.10 2.57 -0.04
CA SER A 213 15.69 2.19 -0.13
C SER A 213 15.48 0.71 0.13
N SER A 214 14.51 0.39 0.98
CA SER A 214 13.93 -0.96 1.06
C SER A 214 12.80 -1.16 0.04
N LYS A 215 12.20 -0.06 -0.45
CA LYS A 215 11.18 -0.06 -1.50
C LYS A 215 11.36 1.13 -2.43
N VAL A 216 11.27 0.89 -3.74
CA VAL A 216 11.35 1.92 -4.78
C VAL A 216 10.06 1.92 -5.59
N ILE A 217 9.45 3.09 -5.73
CA ILE A 217 8.35 3.31 -6.66
C ILE A 217 8.92 3.97 -7.91
N THR A 218 8.88 3.27 -9.03
CA THR A 218 9.26 3.79 -10.33
C THR A 218 8.03 4.35 -11.03
N PHE A 219 8.00 5.67 -11.21
CA PHE A 219 6.98 6.35 -11.98
C PHE A 219 7.37 6.40 -13.46
N ILE A 220 6.47 5.95 -14.32
CA ILE A 220 6.61 6.02 -15.77
C ILE A 220 5.74 7.18 -16.25
N ASP A 221 6.35 8.34 -16.52
CA ASP A 221 5.65 9.53 -17.03
C ASP A 221 5.35 9.34 -18.52
N LEU A 222 4.05 9.30 -18.84
CA LEU A 222 3.60 9.09 -20.21
C LEU A 222 3.05 10.38 -20.80
N ALA A 223 3.30 10.56 -22.10
CA ALA A 223 2.83 11.72 -22.84
C ALA A 223 1.29 11.80 -22.83
N GLY A 224 0.77 13.00 -22.56
CA GLY A 224 -0.68 13.23 -22.48
C GLY A 224 -1.34 13.63 -23.80
N HIS A 225 -0.56 14.05 -24.80
CA HIS A 225 -1.11 14.55 -26.07
C HIS A 225 -1.29 13.41 -27.07
N GLU A 226 -2.43 13.39 -27.77
CA GLU A 226 -2.76 12.37 -28.78
C GLU A 226 -1.68 12.14 -29.85
N ARG A 227 -0.90 13.17 -30.21
CA ARG A 227 0.19 13.07 -31.18
C ARG A 227 1.30 12.11 -30.71
N TYR A 228 1.40 11.90 -29.41
CA TYR A 228 2.36 11.02 -28.75
C TYR A 228 1.73 9.72 -28.24
N LEU A 229 0.50 9.38 -28.68
CA LEU A 229 -0.17 8.14 -28.25
C LEU A 229 0.67 6.90 -28.53
N LYS A 230 1.40 6.85 -29.65
CA LYS A 230 2.33 5.74 -29.94
C LYS A 230 3.42 5.61 -28.88
N THR A 231 3.97 6.73 -28.41
CA THR A 231 4.95 6.79 -27.32
C THR A 231 4.34 6.27 -26.02
N THR A 232 3.10 6.64 -25.72
CA THR A 232 2.37 6.17 -24.54
C THR A 232 2.10 4.67 -24.57
N VAL A 233 1.65 4.13 -25.71
CA VAL A 233 1.45 2.69 -25.89
C VAL A 233 2.78 1.94 -25.74
N PHE A 234 3.85 2.43 -26.36
CA PHE A 234 5.19 1.87 -26.22
C PHE A 234 5.66 1.90 -24.75
N GLY A 235 5.40 2.99 -24.04
CA GLY A 235 5.71 3.11 -22.62
C GLY A 235 5.00 2.07 -21.76
N MET A 236 3.69 1.89 -21.99
CA MET A 236 2.88 0.88 -21.29
C MET A 236 3.36 -0.55 -21.57
N THR A 237 3.63 -0.88 -22.83
CA THR A 237 4.03 -2.26 -23.20
C THR A 237 5.49 -2.56 -22.90
N GLY A 238 6.36 -1.55 -22.98
CA GLY A 238 7.81 -1.70 -22.86
C GLY A 238 8.31 -1.68 -21.42
N HIS A 239 7.63 -0.94 -20.53
CA HIS A 239 8.03 -0.85 -19.12
C HIS A 239 7.24 -1.77 -18.19
N LEU A 240 6.14 -2.37 -18.67
CA LEU A 240 5.29 -3.33 -17.96
C LEU A 240 4.94 -2.83 -16.54
N PRO A 241 4.14 -1.74 -16.42
CA PRO A 241 3.75 -1.20 -15.13
C PRO A 241 2.85 -2.16 -14.35
N ASP A 242 3.08 -2.27 -13.04
CA ASP A 242 2.21 -3.03 -12.12
C ASP A 242 0.88 -2.29 -11.90
N PHE A 243 0.95 -0.96 -11.83
CA PHE A 243 -0.20 -0.10 -11.59
C PHE A 243 -0.27 1.05 -12.60
N THR A 244 -1.49 1.55 -12.81
CA THR A 244 -1.72 2.76 -13.62
C THR A 244 -2.40 3.82 -12.77
N MET A 245 -1.77 4.99 -12.68
CA MET A 245 -2.31 6.20 -12.07
C MET A 245 -2.99 7.05 -13.14
N LEU A 246 -4.32 7.11 -13.12
CA LEU A 246 -5.11 7.96 -14.01
C LEU A 246 -5.28 9.37 -13.42
N MET A 247 -4.61 10.34 -14.03
CA MET A 247 -4.67 11.75 -13.69
C MET A 247 -5.81 12.43 -14.46
N VAL A 248 -6.80 12.94 -13.71
CA VAL A 248 -7.97 13.64 -14.28
C VAL A 248 -7.90 15.11 -13.89
N SER A 249 -7.87 15.99 -14.88
CA SER A 249 -7.98 17.44 -14.64
C SER A 249 -9.41 17.79 -14.27
N ARG A 250 -9.58 18.63 -13.25
CA ARG A 250 -10.86 19.29 -12.99
C ARG A 250 -11.03 20.39 -14.04
N VAL A 251 -11.77 20.10 -15.10
CA VAL A 251 -12.30 21.14 -15.99
C VAL A 251 -13.41 21.84 -15.21
N GLY A 252 -13.12 23.03 -14.65
CA GLY A 252 -14.18 23.97 -14.34
C GLY A 252 -14.73 24.46 -15.67
N GLU A 253 -16.01 24.23 -15.93
CA GLU A 253 -16.76 25.07 -16.87
C GLU A 253 -16.53 26.51 -16.41
N ALA A 254 -15.64 27.23 -17.10
CA ALA A 254 -15.59 28.67 -16.97
C ALA A 254 -16.95 29.15 -17.49
N GLU A 255 -17.84 29.51 -16.56
CA GLU A 255 -19.10 30.16 -16.87
C GLU A 255 -18.86 31.22 -17.94
N GLY A 256 -19.41 30.97 -19.12
CA GLY A 256 -19.55 31.98 -20.14
C GLY A 256 -20.43 33.09 -19.56
N LYS A 257 -19.81 34.18 -19.11
CA LYS A 257 -20.43 35.50 -19.01
C LYS A 257 -19.36 36.57 -18.76
N ARG A 258 -19.00 37.25 -19.84
CA ARG A 258 -18.69 38.70 -19.89
C ARG A 258 -18.67 39.13 -21.35
N LYS A 259 -19.87 39.42 -21.87
CA LYS A 259 -20.09 40.50 -22.83
C LYS A 259 -20.97 41.53 -22.13
#